data_AF-A0A1Y1XMS2-F1
#
_entry.id   AF-A0A1Y1XMS2-F1
#
_cell.length_a   1.000
_cell.length_b   1.000
_cell.length_c   1.000
_cell.angle_alpha   90.00
_cell.angle_beta   90.00
_cell.angle_gamma   90.00
#
_symmetry.space_group_name_H-M   'P 1'
#
loop_
_entity.id
_entity.type
_entity.pdbx_description
1 polymer ?
#
loop_
_entity_poly.entity_id
_entity_poly.type
_entity_poly.pdbx_seq_one_letter_code
_entity_poly.pdbx_strand_id
1 'polypeptide(L)'
;MDSVNLLAKAVDSKDEAVREIITILNEENLAVPFLSNQCKMEISSTKVCETLFRGTSFCTKSVDYFMKLICKNYLEDTVGLIIKRIIKQHKNCEIDPKKLLDENGDYLVDSGQVPEENIENLKEYARLLLDSIIASFEYFPEELSELFNNIQSYAIKEFPKFKNVRFSCISAFIFLRLFSPAILNPQLFGLIDENLKRKEVRTLTLLSKFVQQTANLVEYNNSKENYMNVLNDLVKEYIPSIKKFINSISQVQQKSVMKPKKSLFNFGNINIFKKKTNDCNIPIEEKEKNQANLERRFSSVHRLINRNLDNIKKAMNNSIEEIRTFQKLKKVIEELNEKAGIKKK
;
A
#
# COMPACT_ATOMS: atom_id res chain seq x y z
N MET A 1 20.20 3.24 6.44
CA MET A 1 19.18 3.66 5.44
C MET A 1 19.82 4.07 4.13
N ASP A 2 20.89 4.86 4.14
CA ASP A 2 21.54 5.37 2.93
C ASP A 2 21.98 4.27 1.94
N SER A 3 22.50 3.15 2.43
CA SER A 3 22.91 2.02 1.58
C SER A 3 21.72 1.35 0.86
N VAL A 4 20.56 1.30 1.52
CA VAL A 4 19.32 0.79 0.93
C VAL A 4 18.75 1.79 -0.10
N ASN A 5 18.92 3.09 0.15
CA ASN A 5 18.52 4.14 -0.79
C ASN A 5 19.37 4.11 -2.06
N LEU A 6 20.68 3.85 -1.91
CA LEU A 6 21.58 3.68 -3.05
C LEU A 6 21.21 2.46 -3.88
N LEU A 7 20.90 1.34 -3.23
CA LEU A 7 20.34 0.14 -3.88
C LEU A 7 19.05 0.44 -4.63
N ALA A 8 18.09 1.11 -3.98
CA ALA A 8 16.82 1.48 -4.59
C ALA A 8 16.96 2.31 -5.88
N LYS A 9 18.02 3.12 -6.00
CA LYS A 9 18.34 3.90 -7.19
C LYS A 9 19.02 3.08 -8.29
N ALA A 10 19.72 2.02 -7.93
CA ALA A 10 20.63 1.28 -8.82
C ALA A 10 20.09 -0.10 -9.25
N VAL A 11 18.94 -0.53 -8.75
CA VAL A 11 18.34 -1.82 -9.08
C VAL A 11 17.65 -1.84 -10.44
N ASP A 12 17.93 -2.88 -11.24
CA ASP A 12 17.29 -3.13 -12.53
C ASP A 12 15.77 -3.38 -12.40
N SER A 13 15.36 -4.08 -11.33
CA SER A 13 13.96 -4.38 -11.02
C SER A 13 13.55 -3.79 -9.67
N LYS A 14 12.74 -2.73 -9.71
CA LYS A 14 12.19 -2.10 -8.49
C LYS A 14 11.28 -3.06 -7.72
N ASP A 15 10.54 -3.93 -8.39
CA ASP A 15 9.59 -4.85 -7.75
C ASP A 15 10.29 -5.99 -7.00
N GLU A 16 11.34 -6.57 -7.59
CA GLU A 16 12.18 -7.57 -6.92
C GLU A 16 12.84 -6.94 -5.68
N ALA A 17 13.44 -5.76 -5.84
CA ALA A 17 14.12 -5.08 -4.75
C ALA A 17 13.18 -4.74 -3.58
N VAL A 18 12.01 -4.16 -3.89
CA VAL A 18 10.99 -3.85 -2.88
C VAL A 18 10.58 -5.10 -2.12
N ARG A 19 10.28 -6.20 -2.83
CA ARG A 19 9.82 -7.44 -2.21
C ARG A 19 10.83 -7.97 -1.19
N GLU A 20 12.09 -8.10 -1.60
CA GLU A 20 13.14 -8.67 -0.73
C GLU A 20 13.46 -7.74 0.46
N ILE A 21 13.63 -6.43 0.20
CA ILE A 21 14.03 -5.45 1.21
C ILE A 21 12.92 -5.30 2.26
N ILE A 22 11.68 -5.05 1.83
CA ILE A 22 10.58 -4.77 2.76
C ILE A 22 10.19 -6.01 3.56
N THR A 23 10.24 -7.21 2.97
CA THR A 23 10.00 -8.44 3.73
C THR A 23 10.98 -8.61 4.87
N ILE A 24 12.29 -8.44 4.63
CA ILE A 24 13.30 -8.57 5.69
C ILE A 24 13.15 -7.46 6.73
N LEU A 25 12.96 -6.21 6.29
CA LEU A 25 12.78 -5.10 7.22
C LEU A 25 11.52 -5.26 8.08
N ASN A 26 10.45 -5.85 7.55
CA ASN A 26 9.24 -6.10 8.33
C ASN A 26 9.48 -7.13 9.44
N GLU A 27 10.21 -8.21 9.15
CA GLU A 27 10.55 -9.24 10.15
C GLU A 27 11.42 -8.70 11.28
N GLU A 28 12.30 -7.76 10.97
CA GLU A 28 13.15 -7.08 11.95
C GLU A 28 12.48 -5.87 12.62
N ASN A 29 11.19 -5.61 12.35
CA ASN A 29 10.45 -4.43 12.83
C ASN A 29 11.10 -3.08 12.43
N LEU A 30 11.81 -3.05 11.30
CA LEU A 30 12.48 -1.89 10.73
C LEU A 30 11.76 -1.32 9.49
N ALA A 31 10.66 -1.94 9.04
CA ALA A 31 9.91 -1.49 7.88
C ALA A 31 9.35 -0.07 8.05
N VAL A 32 8.67 0.23 9.16
CA VAL A 32 8.05 1.55 9.40
C VAL A 32 9.09 2.67 9.41
N PRO A 33 10.20 2.60 10.18
CA PRO A 33 11.25 3.62 10.11
C PRO A 33 11.83 3.81 8.71
N PHE A 34 12.06 2.71 7.97
CA PHE A 34 12.60 2.78 6.62
C PHE A 34 11.62 3.47 5.65
N LEU A 35 10.36 3.04 5.64
CA LEU A 35 9.31 3.59 4.79
C LEU A 35 9.03 5.05 5.12
N SER A 36 8.99 5.40 6.42
CA SER A 36 8.86 6.78 6.89
C SER A 36 9.95 7.68 6.30
N ASN A 37 11.20 7.21 6.29
CA ASN A 37 12.29 7.94 5.65
C ASN A 37 12.16 8.02 4.12
N GLN A 38 11.75 6.95 3.44
CA GLN A 38 11.48 6.99 1.99
C GLN A 38 10.43 8.06 1.66
N CYS A 39 9.31 8.04 2.38
CA CYS A 39 8.22 8.98 2.20
C CYS A 39 8.69 10.42 2.47
N LYS A 40 9.48 10.65 3.52
CA LYS A 40 10.05 11.96 3.83
C LYS A 40 10.91 12.48 2.68
N MET A 41 11.79 11.65 2.11
CA MET A 41 12.63 12.04 0.98
C MET A 41 11.80 12.36 -0.26
N GLU A 42 10.78 11.56 -0.56
CA GLU A 42 9.89 11.80 -1.70
C GLU A 42 9.08 13.10 -1.52
N ILE A 43 8.55 13.34 -0.32
CA ILE A 43 7.85 14.58 0.04
C ILE A 43 8.74 15.79 -0.22
N SER A 44 9.96 15.82 0.34
CA SER A 44 10.87 16.96 0.17
C SER A 44 11.40 17.13 -1.26
N SER A 45 11.34 16.09 -2.10
CA SER A 45 11.68 16.18 -3.52
C SER A 45 10.51 16.59 -4.42
N THR A 46 9.28 16.57 -3.90
CA THR A 46 8.07 16.83 -4.67
C THR A 46 7.85 18.34 -4.81
N LYS A 47 7.76 18.83 -6.05
CA LYS A 47 7.56 20.26 -6.33
C LYS A 47 6.08 20.68 -6.35
N VAL A 48 5.20 19.77 -6.76
CA VAL A 48 3.78 20.03 -6.97
C VAL A 48 3.01 19.12 -6.01
N CYS A 49 2.29 19.71 -5.05
CA CYS A 49 1.61 18.97 -3.98
C CYS A 49 0.61 17.94 -4.52
N GLU A 50 -0.06 18.26 -5.64
CA GLU A 50 -1.09 17.45 -6.27
C GLU A 50 -0.53 16.14 -6.86
N THR A 51 0.77 16.10 -7.19
CA THR A 51 1.44 14.92 -7.76
C THR A 51 2.06 14.00 -6.70
N LEU A 52 2.08 14.44 -5.43
CA LEU A 52 2.65 13.71 -4.31
C LEU A 52 2.09 12.28 -4.22
N PHE A 53 2.97 11.28 -4.26
CA PHE A 53 2.66 9.84 -4.21
C PHE A 53 1.71 9.30 -5.30
N ARG A 54 1.34 10.09 -6.31
CA ARG A 54 0.51 9.61 -7.44
C ARG A 54 1.31 8.81 -8.47
N GLY A 55 2.62 9.05 -8.56
CA GLY A 55 3.52 8.35 -9.47
C GLY A 55 3.98 6.97 -8.97
N THR A 56 4.62 6.22 -9.86
CA THR A 56 5.26 4.94 -9.52
C THR A 56 6.73 5.17 -9.19
N SER A 57 7.05 5.24 -7.90
CA SER A 57 8.40 5.41 -7.38
C SER A 57 8.82 4.18 -6.58
N PHE A 58 10.09 4.11 -6.18
CA PHE A 58 10.52 3.07 -5.24
C PHE A 58 9.81 3.20 -3.89
N CYS A 59 9.59 4.43 -3.41
CA CYS A 59 8.85 4.69 -2.18
C CYS A 59 7.41 4.21 -2.29
N THR A 60 6.66 4.60 -3.33
CA THR A 60 5.25 4.20 -3.45
C THR A 60 5.12 2.68 -3.60
N LYS A 61 5.97 2.05 -4.41
CA LYS A 61 6.02 0.58 -4.50
C LYS A 61 6.36 -0.10 -3.16
N SER A 62 7.26 0.48 -2.37
CA SER A 62 7.64 -0.06 -1.06
C SER A 62 6.47 -0.04 -0.07
N VAL A 63 5.73 1.07 -0.02
CA VAL A 63 4.53 1.18 0.81
C VAL A 63 3.43 0.24 0.28
N ASP A 64 3.27 0.10 -1.04
CA ASP A 64 2.28 -0.81 -1.65
C ASP A 64 2.53 -2.26 -1.25
N TYR A 65 3.78 -2.70 -1.34
CA TYR A 65 4.15 -4.04 -0.92
C TYR A 65 3.99 -4.24 0.58
N PHE A 66 4.37 -3.25 1.40
CA PHE A 66 4.18 -3.30 2.84
C PHE A 66 2.70 -3.41 3.22
N MET A 67 1.82 -2.59 2.64
CA MET A 67 0.38 -2.67 2.86
C MET A 67 -0.17 -4.04 2.45
N LYS A 68 0.24 -4.58 1.30
CA LYS A 68 -0.17 -5.94 0.88
C LYS A 68 0.28 -7.03 1.86
N LEU A 69 1.44 -6.85 2.48
CA LEU A 69 1.99 -7.81 3.44
C LEU A 69 1.20 -7.87 4.74
N ILE A 70 0.75 -6.72 5.27
CA ILE A 70 0.15 -6.64 6.61
C ILE A 70 -1.38 -6.42 6.60
N CYS A 71 -1.96 -5.93 5.50
CA CYS A 71 -3.39 -5.65 5.41
C CYS A 71 -4.23 -6.80 4.86
N LYS A 72 -3.67 -8.00 4.63
CA LYS A 72 -4.44 -9.10 4.00
C LYS A 72 -5.75 -9.39 4.75
N ASN A 73 -5.66 -9.63 6.06
CA ASN A 73 -6.83 -9.93 6.89
C ASN A 73 -7.72 -8.68 7.03
N TYR A 74 -7.10 -7.51 7.25
CA TYR A 74 -7.82 -6.24 7.31
C TYR A 74 -8.68 -5.98 6.06
N LEU A 75 -8.16 -6.27 4.86
CA LEU A 75 -8.90 -6.12 3.61
C LEU A 75 -10.04 -7.13 3.48
N GLU A 76 -9.80 -8.38 3.86
CA GLU A 76 -10.83 -9.43 3.84
C GLU A 76 -12.01 -9.04 4.73
N ASP A 77 -11.74 -8.58 5.96
CA ASP A 77 -12.74 -8.19 6.93
C ASP A 77 -13.45 -6.88 6.52
N THR A 78 -12.74 -5.95 5.87
CA THR A 78 -13.28 -4.63 5.53
C THR A 78 -14.11 -4.65 4.24
N VAL A 79 -13.62 -5.27 3.16
CA VAL A 79 -14.27 -5.22 1.84
C VAL A 79 -14.60 -6.61 1.27
N GLY A 80 -13.94 -7.68 1.74
CA GLY A 80 -14.07 -9.03 1.18
C GLY A 80 -15.51 -9.55 1.24
N LEU A 81 -16.17 -9.47 2.40
CA LEU A 81 -17.57 -9.92 2.55
C LEU A 81 -18.55 -9.15 1.65
N ILE A 82 -18.30 -7.85 1.45
CA ILE A 82 -19.17 -7.01 0.63
C ILE A 82 -18.98 -7.34 -0.85
N ILE A 83 -17.74 -7.55 -1.29
CA ILE A 83 -17.44 -7.98 -2.65
C ILE A 83 -18.10 -9.34 -2.94
N LYS A 84 -17.99 -10.31 -2.03
CA LYS A 84 -18.67 -11.61 -2.14
C LYS A 84 -20.19 -11.45 -2.21
N ARG A 85 -20.78 -10.53 -1.44
CA ARG A 85 -22.21 -10.21 -1.49
C ARG A 85 -22.61 -9.62 -2.84
N ILE A 86 -21.84 -8.68 -3.39
CA ILE A 86 -22.10 -8.05 -4.71
C ILE A 86 -22.13 -9.13 -5.80
N ILE A 87 -21.14 -10.03 -5.79
CA ILE A 87 -21.03 -11.13 -6.75
C ILE A 87 -22.24 -12.06 -6.63
N LYS A 88 -22.58 -12.47 -5.41
CA LYS A 88 -23.72 -13.36 -5.15
C LYS A 88 -25.06 -12.76 -5.57
N GLN A 89 -25.28 -11.48 -5.31
CA GLN A 89 -26.55 -10.80 -5.61
C GLN A 89 -26.70 -10.47 -7.10
N HIS A 90 -25.60 -10.24 -7.81
CA HIS A 90 -25.57 -10.06 -9.27
C HIS A 90 -26.56 -9.01 -9.82
N LYS A 91 -26.87 -7.98 -9.02
CA LYS A 91 -27.77 -6.87 -9.39
C LYS A 91 -27.21 -6.06 -10.57
N ASN A 92 -28.10 -5.43 -11.34
CA ASN A 92 -27.67 -4.50 -12.39
C ASN A 92 -27.32 -3.14 -11.80
N CYS A 93 -26.14 -2.64 -12.12
CA CYS A 93 -25.59 -1.38 -11.65
C CYS A 93 -25.04 -0.54 -12.82
N GLU A 94 -25.39 -0.89 -14.07
CA GLU A 94 -24.94 -0.12 -15.22
C GLU A 94 -25.63 1.24 -15.25
N ILE A 95 -24.82 2.29 -15.21
CA ILE A 95 -25.26 3.68 -15.20
C ILE A 95 -24.72 4.47 -16.39
N ASP A 96 -23.95 3.86 -17.29
CA ASP A 96 -23.59 4.45 -18.58
C ASP A 96 -24.67 4.11 -19.61
N PRO A 97 -25.44 5.10 -20.11
CA PRO A 97 -26.50 4.89 -21.09
C PRO A 97 -26.03 4.10 -22.33
N LYS A 98 -24.75 4.24 -22.71
CA LYS A 98 -24.17 3.61 -23.90
C LYS A 98 -23.80 2.14 -23.70
N LYS A 99 -23.90 1.64 -22.46
CA LYS A 99 -23.49 0.28 -22.09
C LYS A 99 -24.65 -0.55 -21.53
N LEU A 100 -25.86 -0.01 -21.54
CA LEU A 100 -27.06 -0.76 -21.18
C LEU A 100 -27.26 -1.88 -22.21
N LEU A 101 -27.63 -3.05 -21.71
CA LEU A 101 -27.89 -4.25 -22.50
C LEU A 101 -29.37 -4.60 -22.44
N ASP A 102 -29.92 -5.13 -23.53
CA ASP A 102 -31.26 -5.72 -23.58
C ASP A 102 -31.28 -7.15 -23.01
N GLU A 103 -32.45 -7.79 -23.04
CA GLU A 103 -32.63 -9.17 -22.56
C GLU A 103 -31.82 -10.20 -23.37
N ASN A 104 -31.48 -9.87 -24.62
CA ASN A 104 -30.68 -10.71 -25.51
C ASN A 104 -29.16 -10.50 -25.33
N GLY A 105 -28.76 -9.48 -24.57
CA GLY A 105 -27.37 -9.12 -24.31
C GLY A 105 -26.77 -8.17 -25.35
N ASP A 106 -27.60 -7.57 -26.20
CA ASP A 106 -27.22 -6.55 -27.18
C ASP A 106 -27.29 -5.15 -26.57
N TYR A 107 -26.44 -4.23 -27.03
CA TYR A 107 -26.45 -2.86 -26.53
C TYR A 107 -27.75 -2.14 -26.93
N LEU A 108 -28.41 -1.53 -25.94
CA LEU A 108 -29.56 -0.66 -26.19
C LEU A 108 -29.07 0.56 -26.98
N VAL A 109 -29.51 0.65 -28.24
CA VAL A 109 -29.28 1.82 -29.06
C VAL A 109 -30.22 2.91 -28.57
N ASP A 110 -29.67 4.01 -28.05
CA ASP A 110 -30.39 5.24 -27.72
C ASP A 110 -31.32 5.19 -26.49
N SER A 111 -31.03 4.36 -25.50
CA SER A 111 -31.62 4.49 -24.16
C SER A 111 -31.05 5.72 -23.47
N GLY A 112 -31.52 6.92 -23.82
CA GLY A 112 -31.11 8.20 -23.22
C GLY A 112 -31.36 8.30 -21.71
N GLN A 113 -32.04 7.32 -21.12
CA GLN A 113 -32.34 7.23 -19.69
C GLN A 113 -31.86 5.91 -19.10
N VAL A 114 -31.10 6.02 -18.01
CA VAL A 114 -30.66 4.88 -17.18
C VAL A 114 -31.81 4.49 -16.26
N PRO A 115 -32.13 3.19 -16.09
CA PRO A 115 -33.11 2.76 -15.10
C PRO A 115 -32.75 3.24 -13.69
N GLU A 116 -33.69 3.87 -12.99
CA GLU A 116 -33.48 4.36 -11.62
C GLU A 116 -33.04 3.24 -10.66
N GLU A 117 -33.54 2.03 -10.87
CA GLU A 117 -33.15 0.84 -10.11
C GLU A 117 -31.65 0.55 -10.21
N ASN A 118 -31.02 0.72 -11.40
CA ASN A 118 -29.59 0.50 -11.56
C ASN A 118 -28.77 1.51 -10.75
N ILE A 119 -29.23 2.76 -10.72
CA ILE A 119 -28.60 3.83 -9.95
C ILE A 119 -28.72 3.52 -8.46
N GLU A 120 -29.90 3.13 -7.98
CA GLU A 120 -30.09 2.83 -6.56
C GLU A 120 -29.34 1.57 -6.12
N ASN A 121 -29.29 0.53 -6.97
CA ASN A 121 -28.46 -0.66 -6.72
C ASN A 121 -26.98 -0.30 -6.55
N LEU A 122 -26.46 0.59 -7.42
CA LEU A 122 -25.08 1.06 -7.31
C LEU A 122 -24.86 1.89 -6.04
N LYS A 123 -25.80 2.78 -5.69
CA LYS A 123 -25.76 3.58 -4.47
C LYS A 123 -25.82 2.71 -3.21
N GLU A 124 -26.64 1.65 -3.18
CA GLU A 124 -26.69 0.69 -2.08
C GLU A 124 -25.32 0.04 -1.85
N TYR A 125 -24.70 -0.51 -2.91
CA TYR A 125 -23.37 -1.11 -2.80
C TYR A 125 -22.27 -0.12 -2.44
N ALA A 126 -22.36 1.10 -2.95
CA ALA A 126 -21.44 2.18 -2.64
C ALA A 126 -21.48 2.55 -1.15
N ARG A 127 -22.69 2.68 -0.57
CA ARG A 127 -22.87 2.92 0.86
C ARG A 127 -22.30 1.78 1.69
N LEU A 128 -22.66 0.53 1.38
CA LEU A 128 -22.14 -0.65 2.09
C LEU A 128 -20.60 -0.67 2.13
N LEU A 129 -19.94 -0.42 0.99
CA LEU A 129 -18.48 -0.38 0.92
C LEU A 129 -17.88 0.75 1.76
N LEU A 130 -18.37 1.99 1.60
CA LEU A 130 -17.79 3.12 2.32
C LEU A 130 -18.07 3.05 3.82
N ASP A 131 -19.27 2.65 4.23
CA ASP A 131 -19.62 2.49 5.64
C ASP A 131 -18.70 1.46 6.32
N SER A 132 -18.45 0.33 5.64
CA SER A 132 -17.53 -0.69 6.14
C SER A 132 -16.09 -0.20 6.20
N ILE A 133 -15.61 0.49 5.17
CA ILE A 133 -14.27 1.11 5.18
C ILE A 133 -14.16 2.11 6.34
N ILE A 134 -15.15 2.97 6.53
CA ILE A 134 -15.13 3.99 7.59
C ILE A 134 -15.16 3.34 8.97
N ALA A 135 -15.98 2.30 9.18
CA ALA A 135 -16.07 1.58 10.44
C ALA A 135 -14.82 0.76 10.76
N SER A 136 -14.04 0.34 9.76
CA SER A 136 -12.85 -0.48 9.95
C SER A 136 -11.67 0.21 10.66
N PHE A 137 -11.75 1.52 10.92
CA PHE A 137 -10.66 2.29 11.56
C PHE A 137 -10.20 1.71 12.91
N GLU A 138 -11.09 1.03 13.64
CA GLU A 138 -10.78 0.46 14.97
C GLU A 138 -9.76 -0.69 14.90
N TYR A 139 -9.75 -1.43 13.79
CA TYR A 139 -8.90 -2.59 13.55
C TYR A 139 -7.79 -2.31 12.54
N PHE A 140 -7.59 -1.03 12.19
CA PHE A 140 -6.54 -0.63 11.26
C PHE A 140 -5.15 -0.97 11.83
N PRO A 141 -4.21 -1.54 11.04
CA PRO A 141 -2.90 -1.94 11.54
C PRO A 141 -2.13 -0.79 12.21
N GLU A 142 -1.62 -1.03 13.42
CA GLU A 142 -0.89 -0.02 14.20
C GLU A 142 0.39 0.43 13.47
N GLU A 143 1.09 -0.49 12.81
CA GLU A 143 2.30 -0.19 12.04
C GLU A 143 2.02 0.79 10.89
N LEU A 144 0.86 0.68 10.22
CA LEU A 144 0.46 1.65 9.21
C LEU A 144 -0.03 2.95 9.82
N SER A 145 -0.67 2.90 10.99
CA SER A 145 -1.11 4.10 11.69
C SER A 145 0.08 5.00 12.03
N GLU A 146 1.17 4.41 12.51
CA GLU A 146 2.43 5.11 12.77
C GLU A 146 3.04 5.66 11.47
N LEU A 147 3.10 4.84 10.40
CA LEU A 147 3.61 5.29 9.11
C LEU A 147 2.81 6.47 8.55
N PHE A 148 1.48 6.40 8.58
CA PHE A 148 0.59 7.45 8.09
C PHE A 148 0.66 8.70 8.95
N ASN A 149 0.80 8.58 10.28
CA ASN A 149 1.05 9.72 11.15
C ASN A 149 2.33 10.47 10.77
N ASN A 150 3.42 9.74 10.50
CA ASN A 150 4.69 10.31 10.06
C ASN A 150 4.54 11.00 8.68
N ILE A 151 3.91 10.33 7.72
CA ILE A 151 3.67 10.87 6.37
C ILE A 151 2.84 12.16 6.44
N GLN A 152 1.75 12.19 7.21
CA GLN A 152 0.95 13.40 7.40
C GLN A 152 1.79 14.53 7.97
N SER A 153 2.57 14.26 9.02
CA SER A 153 3.40 15.26 9.69
C SER A 153 4.44 15.87 8.74
N TYR A 154 5.09 15.05 7.91
CA TYR A 154 6.04 15.52 6.91
C TYR A 154 5.36 16.33 5.82
N ALA A 155 4.22 15.86 5.30
CA ALA A 155 3.52 16.52 4.20
C ALA A 155 2.92 17.87 4.63
N ILE A 156 2.38 17.97 5.85
CA ILE A 156 1.89 19.23 6.43
C ILE A 156 3.03 20.24 6.58
N LYS A 157 4.22 19.78 6.99
CA LYS A 157 5.40 20.64 7.16
C LYS A 157 5.94 21.15 5.82
N GLU A 158 5.97 20.29 4.81
CA GLU A 158 6.48 20.63 3.47
C GLU A 158 5.51 21.52 2.68
N PHE A 159 4.20 21.27 2.82
CA PHE A 159 3.14 21.94 2.05
C PHE A 159 2.13 22.70 2.94
N PRO A 160 2.56 23.66 3.78
CA PRO A 160 1.69 24.30 4.77
C PRO A 160 0.54 25.11 4.16
N LYS A 161 0.66 25.54 2.90
CA LYS A 161 -0.38 26.27 2.17
C LYS A 161 -1.52 25.36 1.68
N PHE A 162 -1.26 24.05 1.55
CA PHE A 162 -2.21 23.09 0.99
C PHE A 162 -2.95 22.37 2.12
N LYS A 163 -4.04 22.96 2.62
CA LYS A 163 -4.80 22.41 3.77
C LYS A 163 -5.25 20.95 3.59
N ASN A 164 -5.54 20.55 2.35
CA ASN A 164 -5.97 19.19 2.03
C ASN A 164 -4.82 18.18 1.94
N VAL A 165 -3.55 18.61 2.00
CA VAL A 165 -2.38 17.72 1.87
C VAL A 165 -2.40 16.59 2.88
N ARG A 166 -2.84 16.87 4.11
CA ARG A 166 -2.96 15.88 5.19
C ARG A 166 -3.88 14.71 4.83
N PHE A 167 -4.87 14.96 3.98
CA PHE A 167 -5.80 13.94 3.52
C PHE A 167 -5.29 13.30 2.23
N SER A 168 -4.89 14.11 1.25
CA SER A 168 -4.51 13.62 -0.08
C SER A 168 -3.26 12.75 -0.03
N CYS A 169 -2.29 13.02 0.86
CA CYS A 169 -1.08 12.19 0.99
C CYS A 169 -1.38 10.78 1.49
N ILE A 170 -2.37 10.62 2.37
CA ILE A 170 -2.80 9.31 2.88
C ILE A 170 -3.76 8.64 1.90
N SER A 171 -4.69 9.39 1.30
CA SER A 171 -5.57 8.88 0.24
C SER A 171 -4.80 8.28 -0.94
N ALA A 172 -3.62 8.84 -1.26
CA ALA A 172 -2.73 8.32 -2.30
C ALA A 172 -2.19 6.90 -2.00
N PHE A 173 -2.26 6.44 -0.75
CA PHE A 173 -1.95 5.07 -0.36
C PHE A 173 -3.22 4.27 -0.10
N ILE A 174 -3.97 4.63 0.94
CA ILE A 174 -5.04 3.78 1.46
C ILE A 174 -6.19 3.60 0.46
N PHE A 175 -6.54 4.62 -0.32
CA PHE A 175 -7.59 4.49 -1.35
C PHE A 175 -7.00 4.15 -2.71
N LEU A 176 -6.04 4.94 -3.19
CA LEU A 176 -5.50 4.79 -4.55
C LEU A 176 -4.74 3.48 -4.76
N ARG A 177 -4.09 2.94 -3.73
CA ARG A 177 -3.19 1.79 -3.86
C ARG A 177 -3.64 0.54 -3.12
N LEU A 178 -4.58 0.68 -2.17
CA LEU A 178 -5.13 -0.43 -1.42
C LEU A 178 -6.61 -0.70 -1.75
N PHE A 179 -7.53 0.15 -1.29
CA PHE A 179 -8.98 -0.13 -1.43
C PHE A 179 -9.47 -0.12 -2.87
N SER A 180 -9.21 0.94 -3.64
CA SER A 180 -9.73 1.04 -5.02
C SER A 180 -9.20 -0.09 -5.91
N PRO A 181 -7.91 -0.46 -5.87
CA PRO A 181 -7.41 -1.63 -6.60
C PRO A 181 -7.96 -2.97 -6.08
N ALA A 182 -8.16 -3.12 -4.77
CA ALA A 182 -8.73 -4.33 -4.18
C ALA A 182 -10.20 -4.53 -4.58
N ILE A 183 -10.97 -3.45 -4.69
CA ILE A 183 -12.34 -3.48 -5.20
C ILE A 183 -12.35 -3.75 -6.71
N LEU A 184 -11.46 -3.11 -7.47
CA LEU A 184 -11.40 -3.26 -8.93
C LEU A 184 -10.99 -4.67 -9.37
N ASN A 185 -9.98 -5.24 -8.69
CA ASN A 185 -9.40 -6.54 -9.04
C ASN A 185 -9.23 -7.41 -7.78
N PRO A 186 -10.33 -7.89 -7.17
CA PRO A 186 -10.29 -8.62 -5.89
C PRO A 186 -9.46 -9.90 -5.92
N GLN A 187 -9.36 -10.56 -7.08
CA GLN A 187 -8.51 -11.73 -7.28
C GLN A 187 -7.02 -11.43 -7.03
N LEU A 188 -6.53 -10.24 -7.43
CA LEU A 188 -5.12 -9.85 -7.22
C LEU A 188 -4.78 -9.60 -5.74
N PHE A 189 -5.81 -9.44 -4.90
CA PHE A 189 -5.68 -9.26 -3.46
C PHE A 189 -6.07 -10.53 -2.68
N GLY A 190 -6.45 -11.61 -3.38
CA GLY A 190 -6.85 -12.87 -2.76
C GLY A 190 -8.17 -12.79 -1.99
N LEU A 191 -9.07 -11.88 -2.36
CA LEU A 191 -10.37 -11.71 -1.72
C LEU A 191 -11.43 -12.68 -2.26
N ILE A 192 -11.25 -13.13 -3.50
CA ILE A 192 -12.09 -14.13 -4.16
C ILE A 192 -11.21 -15.06 -5.01
N ASP A 193 -11.66 -16.29 -5.16
CA ASP A 193 -11.03 -17.29 -6.05
C ASP A 193 -11.82 -17.49 -7.35
N GLU A 194 -13.09 -17.06 -7.37
CA GLU A 194 -14.01 -17.22 -8.50
C GLU A 194 -13.69 -16.27 -9.66
N ASN A 195 -14.00 -16.69 -10.89
CA ASN A 195 -13.91 -15.84 -12.07
C ASN A 195 -15.13 -14.92 -12.17
N LEU A 196 -14.88 -13.62 -12.24
CA LEU A 196 -15.92 -12.60 -12.34
C LEU A 196 -16.59 -12.60 -13.72
N LYS A 197 -17.92 -12.53 -13.72
CA LYS A 197 -18.72 -12.30 -14.93
C LYS A 197 -18.60 -10.84 -15.39
N ARG A 198 -18.86 -10.58 -16.67
CA ARG A 198 -18.81 -9.22 -17.27
C ARG A 198 -19.55 -8.15 -16.44
N LYS A 199 -20.74 -8.49 -15.94
CA LYS A 199 -21.57 -7.59 -15.11
C LYS A 199 -20.96 -7.28 -13.75
N GLU A 200 -20.32 -8.27 -13.13
CA GLU A 200 -19.65 -8.12 -11.82
C GLU A 200 -18.40 -7.26 -11.96
N VAL A 201 -17.56 -7.54 -12.97
CA VAL A 201 -16.39 -6.70 -13.31
C VAL A 201 -16.82 -5.26 -13.52
N ARG A 202 -17.92 -5.04 -14.26
CA ARG A 202 -18.45 -3.69 -14.51
C ARG A 202 -18.92 -3.00 -13.22
N THR A 203 -19.67 -3.72 -12.38
CA THR A 203 -20.16 -3.19 -11.09
C THR A 203 -19.00 -2.81 -10.18
N LEU A 204 -18.02 -3.69 -10.02
CA LEU A 204 -16.81 -3.43 -9.22
C LEU A 204 -15.97 -2.28 -9.79
N THR A 205 -15.93 -2.11 -11.11
CA THR A 205 -15.29 -0.97 -11.76
C THR A 205 -15.97 0.35 -11.38
N LEU A 206 -17.30 0.41 -11.42
CA LEU A 206 -18.06 1.60 -11.05
C LEU A 206 -17.89 1.93 -9.56
N LEU A 207 -17.92 0.92 -8.70
CA LEU A 207 -17.71 1.07 -7.26
C LEU A 207 -16.28 1.53 -6.93
N SER A 208 -15.26 0.95 -7.56
CA SER A 208 -13.87 1.38 -7.41
C SER A 208 -13.69 2.85 -7.81
N LYS A 209 -14.31 3.28 -8.92
CA LYS A 209 -14.30 4.69 -9.35
C LYS A 209 -15.01 5.60 -8.35
N PHE A 210 -16.14 5.18 -7.79
CA PHE A 210 -16.86 5.94 -6.77
C PHE A 210 -16.05 6.12 -5.49
N VAL A 211 -15.47 5.03 -4.96
CA VAL A 211 -14.60 5.06 -3.78
C VAL A 211 -13.40 5.97 -4.03
N GLN A 212 -12.74 5.83 -5.19
CA GLN A 212 -11.60 6.67 -5.55
C GLN A 212 -11.97 8.14 -5.69
N GLN A 213 -13.12 8.45 -6.30
CA GLN A 213 -13.58 9.83 -6.46
C GLN A 213 -13.85 10.47 -5.11
N THR A 214 -14.54 9.76 -4.22
CA THR A 214 -14.82 10.23 -2.86
C THR A 214 -13.52 10.50 -2.09
N ALA A 215 -12.52 9.62 -2.24
CA ALA A 215 -11.20 9.79 -1.64
C ALA A 215 -10.36 10.95 -2.22
N ASN A 216 -10.68 11.40 -3.43
CA ASN A 216 -10.10 12.62 -4.03
C ASN A 216 -10.70 13.90 -3.44
N LEU A 217 -11.78 13.78 -2.64
CA LEU A 217 -12.45 14.89 -1.94
C LEU A 217 -13.05 15.95 -2.88
N VAL A 218 -13.42 15.54 -4.09
CA VAL A 218 -14.01 16.41 -5.13
C VAL A 218 -15.12 15.67 -5.87
N GLU A 219 -16.09 16.40 -6.38
CA GLU A 219 -17.18 15.88 -7.22
C GLU A 219 -16.69 15.47 -8.61
N TYR A 220 -17.48 14.65 -9.30
CA TYR A 220 -17.32 14.43 -10.73
C TYR A 220 -17.59 15.72 -11.49
N ASN A 221 -16.59 16.14 -12.26
CA ASN A 221 -16.63 17.30 -13.16
C ASN A 221 -16.08 16.97 -14.56
N ASN A 222 -15.87 15.69 -14.84
CA ASN A 222 -15.26 15.21 -16.08
C ASN A 222 -16.32 15.00 -17.16
N SER A 223 -16.24 15.79 -18.24
CA SER A 223 -17.17 15.70 -19.38
C SER A 223 -17.18 14.33 -20.06
N LYS A 224 -16.09 13.55 -19.96
CA LYS A 224 -15.99 12.21 -20.54
C LYS A 224 -16.75 11.15 -19.74
N GLU A 225 -17.07 11.41 -18.49
CA GLU A 225 -17.72 10.47 -17.57
C GLU A 225 -18.95 11.11 -16.89
N ASN A 226 -19.67 11.96 -17.62
CA ASN A 226 -20.86 12.67 -17.12
C ASN A 226 -21.92 11.76 -16.50
N TYR A 227 -21.99 10.50 -16.91
CA TYR A 227 -22.91 9.52 -16.34
C TYR A 227 -22.66 9.25 -14.85
N MET A 228 -21.45 9.49 -14.33
CA MET A 228 -21.13 9.35 -12.91
C MET A 228 -21.66 10.52 -12.04
N ASN A 229 -22.08 11.64 -12.66
CA ASN A 229 -22.54 12.83 -11.93
C ASN A 229 -23.77 12.55 -11.05
N VAL A 230 -24.56 11.52 -11.37
CA VAL A 230 -25.71 11.06 -10.56
C VAL A 230 -25.31 10.59 -9.15
N LEU A 231 -24.02 10.39 -8.90
CA LEU A 231 -23.45 10.01 -7.61
C LEU A 231 -22.88 11.21 -6.82
N ASN A 232 -22.87 12.43 -7.36
CA ASN A 232 -22.22 13.59 -6.73
C ASN A 232 -22.80 13.93 -5.35
N ASP A 233 -24.10 13.79 -5.17
CA ASP A 233 -24.73 14.04 -3.85
C ASP A 233 -24.23 13.03 -2.81
N LEU A 234 -24.08 11.76 -3.20
CA LEU A 234 -23.51 10.73 -2.33
C LEU A 234 -22.02 10.98 -2.07
N VAL A 235 -21.24 11.44 -3.07
CA VAL A 235 -19.84 11.84 -2.87
C VAL A 235 -19.75 12.94 -1.82
N LYS A 236 -20.57 13.99 -1.92
CA LYS A 236 -20.59 15.11 -0.95
C LYS A 236 -20.90 14.62 0.46
N GLU A 237 -21.88 13.73 0.58
CA GLU A 237 -22.30 13.15 1.86
C GLU A 237 -21.14 12.43 2.57
N TYR A 238 -20.32 11.67 1.84
CA TYR A 238 -19.25 10.86 2.43
C TYR A 238 -17.92 11.59 2.65
N ILE A 239 -17.66 12.71 1.97
CA ILE A 239 -16.39 13.46 2.10
C ILE A 239 -16.01 13.77 3.57
N PRO A 240 -16.92 14.28 4.44
CA PRO A 240 -16.62 14.53 5.84
C PRO A 240 -16.21 13.24 6.60
N SER A 241 -16.92 12.15 6.36
CA SER A 241 -16.65 10.85 7.00
C SER A 241 -15.31 10.26 6.56
N ILE A 242 -14.95 10.41 5.28
CA ILE A 242 -13.64 10.00 4.75
C ILE A 242 -12.51 10.81 5.39
N LYS A 243 -12.67 12.14 5.54
CA LYS A 243 -11.69 12.96 6.25
C LYS A 243 -11.52 12.53 7.70
N LYS A 244 -12.62 12.18 8.38
CA LYS A 244 -12.60 11.65 9.75
C LYS A 244 -11.87 10.30 9.81
N PHE A 245 -12.21 9.37 8.91
CA PHE A 245 -11.53 8.08 8.77
C PHE A 245 -10.02 8.25 8.58
N ILE A 246 -9.59 9.06 7.62
CA ILE A 246 -8.16 9.32 7.35
C ILE A 246 -7.44 9.87 8.58
N ASN A 247 -8.07 10.78 9.32
CA ASN A 247 -7.49 11.29 10.56
C ASN A 247 -7.37 10.18 11.62
N SER A 248 -8.40 9.35 11.81
CA SER A 248 -8.39 8.26 12.78
C SER A 248 -7.28 7.24 12.51
N ILE A 249 -7.11 6.82 11.25
CA ILE A 249 -6.06 5.87 10.86
C ILE A 249 -4.65 6.48 10.80
N SER A 250 -4.52 7.79 11.03
CA SER A 250 -3.23 8.51 11.05
C SER A 250 -2.91 9.04 12.44
N GLN A 251 -3.57 8.53 13.47
CA GLN A 251 -3.28 8.80 14.88
C GLN A 251 -2.61 7.57 15.49
N VAL A 252 -1.53 7.78 16.24
CA VAL A 252 -0.94 6.71 17.04
C VAL A 252 -1.89 6.46 18.20
N GLN A 253 -2.65 5.35 18.15
CA GLN A 253 -3.46 4.93 19.28
C GLN A 253 -2.53 4.67 20.46
N GLN A 254 -2.70 5.39 21.57
CA GLN A 254 -2.05 5.03 22.84
C GLN A 254 -2.77 3.80 23.44
N LYS A 255 -2.78 2.68 22.74
CA LYS A 255 -3.07 1.39 23.35
C LYS A 255 -1.75 0.84 23.88
N SER A 256 -1.78 0.40 25.14
CA SER A 256 -0.65 -0.03 25.97
C SER A 256 0.52 -0.61 25.17
N VAL A 257 1.72 -0.04 25.37
CA VAL A 257 3.04 -0.54 24.97
C VAL A 257 2.96 -1.96 24.40
N MET A 258 2.92 -2.09 23.07
CA MET A 258 3.13 -3.38 22.43
C MET A 258 4.38 -3.99 23.06
N LYS A 259 4.24 -5.19 23.65
CA LYS A 259 5.41 -6.03 23.86
C LYS A 259 6.06 -6.17 22.49
N PRO A 260 7.37 -5.87 22.33
CA PRO A 260 8.03 -6.14 21.07
C PRO A 260 7.72 -7.59 20.70
N LYS A 261 7.28 -7.85 19.45
CA LYS A 261 7.46 -9.17 18.85
C LYS A 261 8.90 -9.54 19.19
N LYS A 262 9.13 -10.63 19.94
CA LYS A 262 10.46 -10.98 20.43
C LYS A 262 11.44 -10.79 19.28
N SER A 263 12.33 -9.80 19.43
CA SER A 263 13.47 -9.68 18.55
C SER A 263 14.21 -11.01 18.67
N LEU A 264 14.15 -11.81 17.61
CA LEU A 264 14.74 -13.14 17.58
C LEU A 264 16.25 -13.09 17.34
N PHE A 265 16.81 -11.90 17.13
CA PHE A 265 18.19 -11.73 16.73
C PHE A 265 18.88 -10.64 17.54
N ASN A 266 19.79 -11.10 18.41
CA ASN A 266 20.82 -10.26 18.98
C ASN A 266 21.82 -9.93 17.86
N PHE A 267 21.70 -8.75 17.26
CA PHE A 267 22.73 -8.24 16.35
C PHE A 267 24.01 -8.03 17.15
N GLY A 268 24.89 -9.02 17.13
CA GLY A 268 26.26 -8.88 17.56
C GLY A 268 26.91 -7.72 16.79
N ASN A 269 27.08 -6.61 17.50
CA ASN A 269 27.95 -5.46 17.18
C ASN A 269 27.58 -4.57 15.98
N ILE A 270 26.36 -4.03 15.97
CA ILE A 270 26.14 -2.65 15.51
C ILE A 270 25.65 -1.85 16.72
N ASN A 271 26.56 -1.11 17.37
CA ASN A 271 26.27 -0.27 18.53
C ASN A 271 25.39 0.93 18.13
N ILE A 272 24.06 0.76 18.12
CA ILE A 272 23.09 1.87 18.09
C ILE A 272 21.92 1.54 19.06
N PHE A 273 22.19 1.63 20.36
CA PHE A 273 21.26 1.53 21.52
C PHE A 273 21.10 0.15 22.19
N LYS A 274 21.47 0.11 23.48
CA LYS A 274 21.32 -1.02 24.41
C LYS A 274 19.91 -1.06 25.03
N LYS A 275 19.25 -2.22 25.02
CA LYS A 275 18.65 -2.78 26.26
C LYS A 275 18.47 -4.29 26.16
N LYS A 276 18.98 -4.99 27.20
CA LYS A 276 18.85 -6.43 27.45
C LYS A 276 17.38 -6.82 27.65
N THR A 277 16.97 -7.97 27.09
CA THR A 277 16.06 -8.91 27.77
C THR A 277 16.24 -10.34 27.24
N ASN A 278 16.27 -11.29 28.17
CA ASN A 278 16.50 -12.73 28.02
C ASN A 278 15.23 -13.51 27.63
N ASP A 279 15.48 -14.66 27.01
CA ASP A 279 14.76 -15.96 27.00
C ASP A 279 13.31 -16.08 26.50
N CYS A 280 13.13 -17.01 25.54
CA CYS A 280 12.10 -18.05 25.56
C CYS A 280 12.40 -19.14 24.50
N ASN A 281 12.23 -20.39 24.88
CA ASN A 281 12.40 -21.59 24.05
C ASN A 281 11.39 -21.65 22.89
N ILE A 282 11.90 -21.76 21.67
CA ILE A 282 11.14 -22.02 20.43
C ILE A 282 11.41 -23.47 20.00
N PRO A 283 10.40 -24.24 19.55
CA PRO A 283 10.54 -25.61 19.04
C PRO A 283 11.59 -25.74 17.93
N ILE A 284 12.31 -26.87 17.90
CA ILE A 284 13.47 -27.10 17.01
C ILE A 284 13.08 -27.05 15.53
N GLU A 285 11.97 -27.67 15.13
CA GLU A 285 11.48 -27.65 13.74
C GLU A 285 11.11 -26.24 13.26
N GLU A 286 10.59 -25.40 14.16
CA GLU A 286 10.24 -24.01 13.86
C GLU A 286 11.51 -23.15 13.73
N LYS A 287 12.55 -23.42 14.53
CA LYS A 287 13.87 -22.80 14.39
C LYS A 287 14.54 -23.16 13.06
N GLU A 288 14.52 -24.42 12.66
CA GLU A 288 15.14 -24.89 11.40
C GLU A 288 14.44 -24.32 10.16
N LYS A 289 13.10 -24.29 10.17
CA LYS A 289 12.31 -23.70 9.08
C LYS A 289 12.51 -22.18 9.00
N ASN A 290 12.65 -21.51 10.14
CA ASN A 290 12.96 -20.09 10.21
C ASN A 290 14.38 -19.78 9.72
N GLN A 291 15.36 -20.61 10.07
CA GLN A 291 16.74 -20.47 9.61
C GLN A 291 16.88 -20.71 8.10
N ALA A 292 16.23 -21.73 7.55
CA ALA A 292 16.22 -22.00 6.11
C ALA A 292 15.53 -20.88 5.30
N ASN A 293 14.46 -20.29 5.84
CA ASN A 293 13.81 -19.12 5.24
C ASN A 293 14.71 -17.89 5.27
N LEU A 294 15.46 -17.70 6.36
CA LEU A 294 16.39 -16.59 6.54
C LEU A 294 17.59 -16.70 5.56
N GLU A 295 18.18 -17.88 5.43
CA GLU A 295 19.28 -18.15 4.49
C GLU A 295 18.86 -17.94 3.03
N ARG A 296 17.67 -18.41 2.64
CA ARG A 296 17.12 -18.19 1.29
C ARG A 296 16.92 -16.71 0.98
N ARG A 297 16.46 -15.93 1.96
CA ARG A 297 16.17 -14.48 1.80
C ARG A 297 17.43 -13.64 1.80
N PHE A 298 18.38 -13.91 2.69
CA PHE A 298 19.69 -13.27 2.65
C PHE A 298 20.43 -13.59 1.34
N SER A 299 20.31 -14.83 0.83
CA SER A 299 20.82 -15.18 -0.50
C SER A 299 20.11 -14.44 -1.64
N SER A 300 18.83 -14.11 -1.47
CA SER A 300 18.06 -13.32 -2.44
C SER A 300 18.52 -11.86 -2.48
N VAL A 301 18.63 -11.21 -1.31
CA VAL A 301 19.20 -9.86 -1.19
C VAL A 301 20.64 -9.83 -1.66
N HIS A 302 21.46 -10.81 -1.28
CA HIS A 302 22.84 -10.90 -1.74
C HIS A 302 22.94 -10.96 -3.26
N ARG A 303 22.14 -11.82 -3.91
CA ARG A 303 22.06 -11.87 -5.38
C ARG A 303 21.61 -10.56 -5.98
N LEU A 304 20.61 -9.90 -5.39
CA LEU A 304 20.11 -8.60 -5.84
C LEU A 304 21.21 -7.53 -5.77
N ILE A 305 21.91 -7.44 -4.64
CA ILE A 305 22.96 -6.44 -4.44
C ILE A 305 24.12 -6.70 -5.41
N ASN A 306 24.57 -7.95 -5.53
CA ASN A 306 25.69 -8.28 -6.40
C ASN A 306 25.39 -8.08 -7.89
N ARG A 307 24.18 -8.41 -8.34
CA ARG A 307 23.75 -8.19 -9.73
C ARG A 307 23.77 -6.70 -10.09
N ASN A 308 23.49 -5.83 -9.14
CA ASN A 308 23.40 -4.38 -9.34
C ASN A 308 24.67 -3.63 -8.91
N LEU A 309 25.77 -4.30 -8.56
CA LEU A 309 27.00 -3.67 -8.09
C LEU A 309 27.54 -2.62 -9.08
N ASP A 310 27.49 -2.91 -10.38
CA ASP A 310 28.03 -2.00 -11.39
C ASP A 310 27.11 -0.80 -11.64
N ASN A 311 25.79 -0.97 -11.52
CA ASN A 311 24.84 0.14 -11.52
C ASN A 311 25.00 1.02 -10.28
N ILE A 312 25.26 0.40 -9.12
CA ILE A 312 25.54 1.11 -7.86
C ILE A 312 26.79 1.96 -8.03
N LYS A 313 27.87 1.42 -8.59
CA LYS A 313 29.09 2.17 -8.89
C LYS A 313 28.83 3.33 -9.86
N LYS A 314 27.99 3.14 -10.89
CA LYS A 314 27.63 4.20 -11.86
C LYS A 314 26.74 5.29 -11.27
N ALA A 315 25.85 4.95 -10.34
CA ALA A 315 24.94 5.89 -9.70
C ALA A 315 25.64 6.81 -8.67
N MET A 316 26.90 6.50 -8.32
CA MET A 316 27.73 7.32 -7.45
C MET A 316 28.32 8.48 -8.24
N ASN A 317 27.83 9.70 -8.03
CA ASN A 317 28.33 10.91 -8.69
C ASN A 317 29.63 11.43 -8.04
N ASN A 318 30.51 10.53 -7.56
CA ASN A 318 31.73 10.83 -6.80
C ASN A 318 31.54 11.66 -5.52
N SER A 319 30.33 11.71 -4.94
CA SER A 319 30.12 12.33 -3.63
C SER A 319 30.77 11.50 -2.52
N ILE A 320 31.52 12.15 -1.62
CA ILE A 320 32.17 11.52 -0.45
C ILE A 320 31.16 10.74 0.41
N GLU A 321 29.92 11.22 0.49
CA GLU A 321 28.85 10.61 1.27
C GLU A 321 28.31 9.32 0.62
N GLU A 322 28.23 9.30 -0.72
CA GLU A 322 27.85 8.12 -1.49
C GLU A 322 28.96 7.05 -1.44
N ILE A 323 30.23 7.47 -1.46
CA ILE A 323 31.40 6.58 -1.29
C ILE A 323 31.39 5.90 0.09
N ARG A 324 31.16 6.65 1.17
CA ARG A 324 31.00 6.06 2.51
C ARG A 324 29.81 5.11 2.58
N THR A 325 28.72 5.46 1.91
CA THR A 325 27.50 4.65 1.85
C THR A 325 27.71 3.34 1.10
N PHE A 326 28.49 3.37 0.02
CA PHE A 326 28.92 2.19 -0.73
C PHE A 326 29.86 1.29 0.07
N GLN A 327 30.80 1.86 0.84
CA GLN A 327 31.66 1.09 1.74
C GLN A 327 30.85 0.37 2.82
N LYS A 328 29.85 1.06 3.41
CA LYS A 328 28.90 0.41 4.34
C LYS A 328 28.11 -0.70 3.65
N LEU A 329 27.65 -0.47 2.42
CA LEU A 329 26.93 -1.48 1.65
C LEU A 329 27.81 -2.71 1.40
N LYS A 330 29.08 -2.51 1.02
CA LYS A 330 30.06 -3.59 0.82
C LYS A 330 30.26 -4.41 2.10
N LYS A 331 30.34 -3.75 3.26
CA LYS A 331 30.43 -4.44 4.56
C LYS A 331 29.17 -5.27 4.85
N VAL A 332 27.98 -4.73 4.57
CA VAL A 332 26.72 -5.49 4.68
C VAL A 332 26.73 -6.70 3.75
N ILE A 333 27.21 -6.57 2.51
CA ILE A 333 27.36 -7.71 1.59
C ILE A 333 28.31 -8.76 2.16
N GLU A 334 29.44 -8.35 2.75
CA GLU A 334 30.41 -9.25 3.38
C GLU A 334 29.79 -10.01 4.57
N GLU A 335 29.04 -9.33 5.43
CA GLU A 335 28.31 -9.96 6.54
C GLU A 335 27.21 -10.92 6.05
N LEU A 336 26.52 -10.56 4.96
CA LEU A 336 25.54 -11.43 4.31
C LEU A 336 26.19 -12.69 3.70
N ASN A 337 27.39 -12.57 3.13
CA ASN A 337 28.16 -13.71 2.62
C ASN A 337 28.50 -14.70 3.74
N GLU A 338 28.97 -14.18 4.88
CA GLU A 338 29.32 -15.01 6.03
C GLU A 338 28.11 -15.75 6.59
N LYS A 339 26.98 -15.07 6.73
CA LYS A 339 25.73 -15.68 7.23
C LYS A 339 25.11 -16.68 6.27
N ALA A 340 25.28 -16.50 4.96
CA ALA A 340 24.76 -17.43 3.95
C ALA A 340 25.70 -18.63 3.72
N GLY A 341 26.83 -18.73 4.41
CA GLY A 341 27.81 -19.80 4.20
C GLY A 341 28.49 -19.76 2.82
N ILE A 342 28.39 -18.64 2.10
CA ILE A 342 28.94 -18.47 0.76
C ILE A 342 30.42 -18.11 0.92
N LYS A 343 31.32 -19.09 0.75
CA LYS A 343 32.77 -18.85 0.77
C LYS A 343 33.16 -17.89 -0.35
N LYS A 344 33.94 -16.86 -0.01
CA LYS A 344 34.60 -15.94 -0.95
C LYS A 344 35.29 -16.76 -2.05
N LYS A 345 34.84 -16.61 -3.30
CA LYS A 345 35.64 -16.94 -4.49
C LYS A 345 36.26 -15.67 -5.03
#